data_AF-A0A485LQW0-F1
#
_entry.id   AF-A0A485LQW0-F1
#
_cell.length_a   1.000
_cell.length_b   1.000
_cell.length_c   1.000
_cell.angle_alpha   90.00
_cell.angle_beta   90.00
_cell.angle_gamma   90.00
#
_symmetry.space_group_name_H-M   'P 1'
#
loop_
_entity.id
_entity.type
_entity.pdbx_description
1 polymer ?
#
loop_
_entity_poly.entity_id
_entity_poly.type
_entity_poly.pdbx_seq_one_letter_code
_entity_poly.pdbx_strand_id
1 'polypeptide(L)'
;MVPASTTAIAATAPPPSMSALTTPGLMQCLASFQDGLYEDLLPAHADWKRELDSASGKHVSFAQLLLTSLADTRYVLHAAIARADVAVMARLLRCRPHLLTSDAMDCAASFGHLDLVRYFHNGAHPCTARAMDLAATHGHAHVVEFLHRHRREGCTERAMQGAAEAGHLSIVQFLHAHRHESTTNRAMDYAARNGHFDVVRFLHFHRAEGCSSIAMDFAASHGHLEIVQFLHSYRTEGCSTYAMDGAARNGHIRVVRFLHEHRTEGCSKKALLHAIQHHQLEMVAILRSYHHQYNLFHSSSSMLARAKQQLFRRRTPTRPHRYFLHGR
;
A
#
# COMPACT_ATOMS: atom_id res chain seq x y z
N MET A 1 -25.60 87.91 32.44
CA MET A 1 -25.22 86.92 33.48
C MET A 1 -26.05 85.68 33.18
N VAL A 2 -25.55 84.50 32.80
CA VAL A 2 -24.25 83.79 32.94
C VAL A 2 -24.13 82.83 31.74
N PRO A 3 -22.93 82.53 31.20
CA PRO A 3 -22.77 81.61 30.06
C PRO A 3 -22.83 80.14 30.50
N ALA A 4 -23.34 79.26 29.64
CA ALA A 4 -23.31 77.82 29.87
C ALA A 4 -21.90 77.27 29.58
N SER A 5 -21.20 76.89 30.64
CA SER A 5 -19.86 76.30 30.61
C SER A 5 -19.87 74.94 29.90
N THR A 6 -19.15 74.87 28.78
CA THR A 6 -18.79 73.61 28.12
C THR A 6 -17.68 72.94 28.93
N THR A 7 -18.02 71.95 29.76
CA THR A 7 -17.03 71.09 30.41
C THR A 7 -16.51 70.07 29.40
N ALA A 8 -15.34 70.34 28.83
CA ALA A 8 -14.55 69.37 28.08
C ALA A 8 -14.11 68.25 29.03
N ILE A 9 -14.63 67.04 28.82
CA ILE A 9 -14.15 65.83 29.49
C ILE A 9 -12.78 65.54 28.90
N ALA A 10 -11.72 65.86 29.65
CA ALA A 10 -10.36 65.47 29.33
C ALA A 10 -10.31 63.94 29.25
N ALA A 11 -10.04 63.41 28.05
CA ALA A 11 -9.78 62.00 27.84
C ALA A 11 -8.56 61.62 28.68
N THR A 12 -8.81 60.93 29.79
CA THR A 12 -7.77 60.38 30.66
C THR A 12 -6.89 59.45 29.83
N ALA A 13 -5.58 59.70 29.84
CA ALA A 13 -4.61 58.82 29.20
C ALA A 13 -4.85 57.37 29.68
N PRO A 14 -4.83 56.38 28.78
CA PRO A 14 -5.08 55.00 29.17
C PRO A 14 -4.10 54.61 30.27
N PRO A 15 -4.55 53.85 31.29
CA PRO A 15 -3.69 53.45 32.39
C PRO A 15 -2.41 52.78 31.84
N PRO A 16 -1.26 52.88 32.53
CA PRO A 16 0.02 52.35 32.05
C PRO A 16 -0.05 50.87 31.64
N SER A 17 -0.93 50.10 32.28
CA SER A 17 -1.24 48.71 31.94
C SER A 17 -1.87 48.53 30.55
N MET A 18 -2.77 49.44 30.14
CA MET A 18 -3.38 49.47 28.80
C MET A 18 -2.41 49.98 27.74
N SER A 19 -1.54 50.94 28.10
CA SER A 19 -0.46 51.41 27.23
C SER A 19 0.59 50.33 26.98
N ALA A 20 0.85 49.44 27.94
CA ALA A 20 1.74 48.31 27.75
C ALA A 20 1.16 47.34 26.69
N LEU A 21 -0.13 46.99 26.78
CA LEU A 21 -0.80 46.07 25.86
C LEU A 21 -0.91 46.57 24.41
N THR A 22 -0.87 47.88 24.19
CA THR A 22 -0.91 48.50 22.86
C THR A 22 0.47 48.80 22.28
N THR A 23 1.54 48.41 22.98
CA THR A 23 2.93 48.61 22.51
C THR A 23 3.12 47.87 21.18
N PRO A 24 3.49 48.57 20.10
CA PRO A 24 3.78 47.94 18.81
C PRO A 24 4.86 46.88 18.97
N GLY A 25 4.51 45.63 18.64
CA GLY A 25 5.41 44.47 18.80
C GLY A 25 5.18 43.64 20.07
N LEU A 26 4.49 44.13 21.11
CA LEU A 26 4.21 43.32 22.31
C LEU A 26 3.26 42.16 21.98
N MET A 27 2.18 42.39 21.22
CA MET A 27 1.31 41.29 20.77
C MET A 27 2.04 40.30 19.86
N GLN A 28 3.00 40.78 19.06
CA GLN A 28 3.82 39.93 18.21
C GLN A 28 4.79 39.08 19.04
N CYS A 29 5.33 39.65 20.12
CA CYS A 29 6.17 38.98 21.10
C CYS A 29 5.36 37.98 21.95
N LEU A 30 4.21 38.38 22.49
CA LEU A 30 3.30 37.50 23.25
C LEU A 30 2.80 36.33 22.39
N ALA A 31 2.42 36.57 21.14
CA ALA A 31 2.06 35.50 20.20
C ALA A 31 3.24 34.58 19.87
N SER A 32 4.49 35.07 19.93
CA SER A 32 5.68 34.23 19.75
C SER A 32 5.99 33.35 20.97
N PHE A 33 5.41 33.65 22.14
CA PHE A 33 5.57 32.88 23.39
C PHE A 33 4.30 32.16 23.86
N GLN A 34 3.16 32.33 23.19
CA GLN A 34 1.93 31.59 23.51
C GLN A 34 1.89 30.26 22.76
N ASP A 35 2.12 29.17 23.49
CA ASP A 35 1.75 27.82 23.06
C ASP A 35 0.23 27.64 23.13
N GLY A 36 -0.46 27.98 22.04
CA GLY A 36 -1.92 27.84 21.92
C GLY A 36 -2.39 27.59 20.49
N LEU A 37 -3.53 26.90 20.35
CA LEU A 37 -4.29 26.94 19.09
C LEU A 37 -5.09 28.23 19.05
N TYR A 38 -5.09 28.88 17.89
CA TYR A 38 -5.94 30.03 17.64
C TYR A 38 -7.42 29.64 17.76
N GLU A 39 -8.28 30.59 18.15
CA GLU A 39 -9.71 30.33 18.35
C GLU A 39 -10.39 29.72 17.12
N ASP A 40 -9.95 30.13 15.91
CA ASP A 40 -10.45 29.59 14.64
C ASP A 40 -10.09 28.11 14.41
N LEU A 41 -9.07 27.59 15.10
CA LEU A 41 -8.67 26.18 15.08
C LEU A 41 -9.29 25.36 16.21
N LEU A 42 -10.01 25.97 17.16
CA LEU A 42 -10.64 25.24 18.26
C LEU A 42 -11.66 24.17 17.81
N PRO A 43 -12.51 24.41 16.78
CA PRO A 43 -13.41 23.38 16.27
C PRO A 43 -12.63 22.19 15.71
N ALA A 44 -11.62 22.44 14.87
CA ALA A 44 -10.76 21.40 14.30
C ALA A 44 -10.01 20.63 15.40
N HIS A 45 -9.54 21.32 16.44
CA HIS A 45 -8.90 20.69 17.59
C HIS A 45 -9.86 19.82 18.41
N ALA A 46 -11.11 20.24 18.60
CA ALA A 46 -12.13 19.42 19.25
C ALA A 46 -12.44 18.15 18.43
N ASP A 47 -12.47 18.26 17.11
CA ASP A 47 -12.64 17.12 16.21
C ASP A 47 -11.47 16.15 16.30
N TRP A 48 -10.24 16.67 16.22
CA TRP A 48 -9.01 15.90 16.39
C TRP A 48 -8.94 15.19 17.74
N LYS A 49 -9.29 15.89 18.83
CA LYS A 49 -9.32 15.30 20.16
C LYS A 49 -10.35 14.19 20.25
N ARG A 50 -11.56 14.39 19.69
CA ARG A 50 -12.58 13.33 19.63
C ARG A 50 -12.10 12.12 18.82
N GLU A 51 -11.43 12.33 17.69
CA GLU A 51 -10.87 11.24 16.90
C GLU A 51 -9.79 10.47 17.67
N LEU A 52 -8.87 11.19 18.32
CA LEU A 52 -7.81 10.63 19.15
C LEU A 52 -8.38 9.80 20.31
N ASP A 53 -9.37 10.35 21.02
CA ASP A 53 -10.04 9.72 22.16
C ASP A 53 -10.92 8.55 21.72
N SER A 54 -11.49 8.62 20.51
CA SER A 54 -12.39 7.59 20.03
C SER A 54 -11.69 6.25 19.77
N ALA A 55 -10.40 6.24 19.42
CA ALA A 55 -9.55 5.06 19.14
C ALA A 55 -10.26 3.86 18.48
N SER A 56 -11.35 4.11 17.74
CA SER A 56 -12.31 3.12 17.27
C SER A 56 -12.41 3.24 15.77
N GLY A 57 -11.31 2.88 15.11
CA GLY A 57 -11.28 2.17 13.81
C GLY A 57 -12.06 2.71 12.61
N LYS A 58 -12.65 3.91 12.65
CA LYS A 58 -13.46 4.47 11.55
C LYS A 58 -12.80 5.63 10.80
N HIS A 59 -11.76 6.24 11.38
CA HIS A 59 -11.02 7.34 10.77
C HIS A 59 -9.56 6.93 10.52
N VAL A 60 -8.99 7.48 9.45
CA VAL A 60 -7.64 7.26 8.89
C VAL A 60 -6.63 6.77 9.94
N SER A 61 -6.00 5.63 9.68
CA SER A 61 -5.03 5.05 10.61
C SER A 61 -3.77 5.93 10.77
N PHE A 62 -3.13 5.93 11.93
CA PHE A 62 -1.87 6.67 12.17
C PHE A 62 -0.76 6.29 11.18
N ALA A 63 -0.73 5.03 10.76
CA ALA A 63 0.20 4.56 9.75
C ALA A 63 -0.01 5.24 8.39
N GLN A 64 -1.27 5.51 8.00
CA GLN A 64 -1.59 6.26 6.78
C GLN A 64 -1.21 7.75 6.90
N LEU A 65 -1.26 8.30 8.12
CA LEU A 65 -0.81 9.67 8.38
C LEU A 65 0.72 9.80 8.56
N LEU A 66 1.50 8.71 8.48
CA LEU A 66 2.95 8.73 8.69
C LEU A 66 3.38 9.19 10.11
N LEU A 67 2.58 8.84 11.11
CA LEU A 67 2.82 9.21 12.50
C LEU A 67 3.30 8.00 13.30
N THR A 68 4.17 8.26 14.28
CA THR A 68 4.77 7.18 15.09
C THR A 68 3.95 6.81 16.33
N SER A 69 3.11 7.72 16.82
CA SER A 69 2.33 7.56 18.05
C SER A 69 1.14 8.53 18.10
N LEU A 70 0.16 8.25 18.96
CA LEU A 70 -0.92 9.15 19.34
C LEU A 70 -0.42 10.49 19.93
N ALA A 71 0.80 10.49 20.49
CA ALA A 71 1.43 11.68 21.05
C ALA A 71 2.24 12.51 20.03
N ASP A 72 2.28 12.10 18.75
CA ASP A 72 3.03 12.81 17.71
C ASP A 72 2.36 14.16 17.41
N THR A 73 3.07 15.25 17.73
CA THR A 73 2.56 16.62 17.58
C THR A 73 2.26 16.99 16.13
N ARG A 74 2.80 16.24 15.16
CA ARG A 74 2.53 16.42 13.72
C ARG A 74 1.15 15.94 13.31
N TYR A 75 0.43 15.20 14.17
CA TYR A 75 -0.91 14.68 13.89
C TYR A 75 -1.85 15.75 13.35
N VAL A 76 -1.89 16.92 13.98
CA VAL A 76 -2.79 18.02 13.60
C VAL A 76 -2.53 18.51 12.16
N LEU A 77 -1.25 18.61 11.78
CA LEU A 77 -0.88 19.03 10.43
C LEU A 77 -1.18 17.92 9.42
N HIS A 78 -0.81 16.67 9.74
CA HIS A 78 -0.98 15.54 8.83
C HIS A 78 -2.45 15.19 8.62
N ALA A 79 -3.29 15.33 9.66
CA ALA A 79 -4.73 15.14 9.57
C ALA A 79 -5.41 16.26 8.77
N ALA A 80 -4.89 17.50 8.82
CA ALA A 80 -5.34 18.58 7.93
C ALA A 80 -4.95 18.30 6.46
N ILE A 81 -3.72 17.84 6.23
CA ILE A 81 -3.23 17.43 4.90
C ILE A 81 -4.09 16.29 4.34
N ALA A 82 -4.36 15.25 5.13
CA ALA A 82 -5.17 14.10 4.70
C ALA A 82 -6.58 14.49 4.27
N ARG A 83 -7.18 15.50 4.92
CA ARG A 83 -8.49 16.08 4.56
C ARG A 83 -8.44 17.13 3.45
N ALA A 84 -7.24 17.45 2.94
CA ALA A 84 -7.00 18.57 2.02
C ALA A 84 -7.48 19.93 2.56
N ASP A 85 -7.45 20.14 3.88
CA ASP A 85 -7.83 21.41 4.49
C ASP A 85 -6.67 22.42 4.41
N VAL A 86 -6.60 23.11 3.27
CA VAL A 86 -5.56 24.11 2.98
C VAL A 86 -5.60 25.27 3.98
N ALA A 87 -6.78 25.66 4.46
CA ALA A 87 -6.93 26.80 5.36
C ALA A 87 -6.32 26.49 6.73
N VAL A 88 -6.68 25.34 7.31
CA VAL A 88 -6.13 24.86 8.57
C VAL A 88 -4.64 24.55 8.43
N MET A 89 -4.22 23.89 7.35
CA MET A 89 -2.81 23.64 7.07
C MET A 89 -1.99 24.94 7.02
N ALA A 90 -2.41 25.93 6.21
CA ALA A 90 -1.70 27.19 6.06
C ALA A 90 -1.69 28.02 7.36
N ARG A 91 -2.71 27.87 8.21
CA ARG A 91 -2.72 28.47 9.55
C ARG A 91 -1.72 27.77 10.46
N LEU A 92 -1.78 26.44 10.56
CA LEU A 92 -0.84 25.64 11.37
C LEU A 92 0.62 25.90 11.01
N LEU A 93 0.94 25.98 9.71
CA LEU A 93 2.32 26.23 9.26
C LEU A 93 2.82 27.64 9.59
N ARG A 94 1.92 28.65 9.64
CA ARG A 94 2.28 30.00 10.10
C ARG A 94 2.59 30.05 11.59
N CYS A 95 1.88 29.26 12.39
CA CYS A 95 1.98 29.29 13.85
C CYS A 95 3.06 28.34 14.37
N ARG A 96 3.20 27.18 13.74
CA ARG A 96 4.09 26.09 14.14
C ARG A 96 4.83 25.54 12.93
N PRO A 97 5.77 26.31 12.34
CA PRO A 97 6.51 25.89 11.16
C PRO A 97 7.35 24.62 11.40
N HIS A 98 7.75 24.35 12.64
CA HIS A 98 8.51 23.15 13.03
C HIS A 98 7.74 21.84 12.85
N LEU A 99 6.40 21.87 12.71
CA LEU A 99 5.60 20.68 12.40
C LEU A 99 5.82 20.19 10.96
N LEU A 100 6.38 21.04 10.10
CA LEU A 100 6.63 20.73 8.71
C LEU A 100 7.89 19.89 8.53
N THR A 101 7.71 18.58 8.46
CA THR A 101 8.76 17.62 8.11
C THR A 101 8.61 17.12 6.67
N SER A 102 9.61 16.39 6.15
CA SER A 102 9.48 15.73 4.83
C SER A 102 8.24 14.84 4.73
N ASP A 103 7.81 14.26 5.86
CA ASP A 103 6.62 13.43 5.94
C ASP A 103 5.32 14.16 5.59
N ALA A 104 5.29 15.50 5.62
CA ALA A 104 4.10 16.26 5.25
C ALA A 104 3.80 16.14 3.75
N MET A 105 4.82 16.26 2.89
CA MET A 105 4.65 16.04 1.45
C MET A 105 4.42 14.56 1.15
N ASP A 106 5.09 13.65 1.86
CA ASP A 106 4.85 12.21 1.72
C ASP A 106 3.40 11.84 2.08
N CYS A 107 2.83 12.47 3.12
CA CYS A 107 1.43 12.33 3.51
C CYS A 107 0.50 12.86 2.42
N ALA A 108 0.74 14.08 1.91
CA ALA A 108 -0.05 14.64 0.81
C ALA A 108 -0.04 13.74 -0.43
N ALA A 109 1.13 13.15 -0.75
CA ALA A 109 1.28 12.21 -1.86
C ALA A 109 0.51 10.90 -1.60
N SER A 110 0.51 10.40 -0.36
CA SER A 110 -0.22 9.20 0.04
C SER A 110 -1.74 9.33 -0.10
N PHE A 111 -2.29 10.53 0.03
CA PHE A 111 -3.74 10.80 -0.17
C PHE A 111 -4.07 11.32 -1.57
N GLY A 112 -3.08 11.49 -2.44
CA GLY A 112 -3.31 11.88 -3.84
C GLY A 112 -3.58 13.38 -4.04
N HIS A 113 -3.31 14.21 -3.03
CA HIS A 113 -3.56 15.65 -3.04
C HIS A 113 -2.49 16.39 -3.83
N LEU A 114 -2.55 16.30 -5.16
CA LEU A 114 -1.55 16.88 -6.07
C LEU A 114 -1.38 18.40 -5.87
N ASP A 115 -2.43 19.13 -5.54
CA ASP A 115 -2.34 20.57 -5.29
C ASP A 115 -1.50 20.88 -4.04
N LEU A 116 -1.63 20.07 -2.99
CA LEU A 116 -0.77 20.17 -1.80
C LEU A 116 0.67 19.76 -2.13
N VAL A 117 0.87 18.70 -2.93
CA VAL A 117 2.20 18.29 -3.38
C VAL A 117 2.87 19.41 -4.19
N ARG A 118 2.14 20.10 -5.07
CA ARG A 118 2.61 21.28 -5.81
C ARG A 118 2.91 22.45 -4.88
N TYR A 119 2.06 22.71 -3.89
CA TYR A 119 2.29 23.74 -2.87
C TYR A 119 3.61 23.48 -2.13
N PHE A 120 3.81 22.26 -1.63
CA PHE A 120 5.05 21.90 -0.93
C PHE A 120 6.27 21.97 -1.86
N HIS A 121 6.13 21.52 -3.12
CA HIS A 121 7.19 21.58 -4.13
C HIS A 121 7.62 23.03 -4.42
N ASN A 122 6.66 23.93 -4.65
CA ASN A 122 6.92 25.34 -4.95
C ASN A 122 7.57 26.07 -3.77
N GLY A 123 7.24 25.66 -2.53
CA GLY A 123 7.89 26.15 -1.32
C GLY A 123 9.27 25.52 -1.04
N ALA A 124 9.82 24.74 -1.98
CA ALA A 124 11.09 24.04 -1.83
C ALA A 124 11.17 23.10 -0.61
N HIS A 125 10.04 22.58 -0.15
CA HIS A 125 10.00 21.66 0.99
C HIS A 125 10.57 20.29 0.60
N PRO A 126 11.26 19.60 1.53
CA PRO A 126 11.78 18.26 1.29
C PRO A 126 10.66 17.22 1.26
N CYS A 127 10.89 16.12 0.57
CA CYS A 127 10.11 14.89 0.69
C CYS A 127 11.07 13.70 0.74
N THR A 128 10.55 12.48 0.85
CA THR A 128 11.38 11.27 0.75
C THR A 128 10.91 10.40 -0.41
N ALA A 129 11.63 9.30 -0.68
CA ALA A 129 11.19 8.28 -1.62
C ALA A 129 9.80 7.69 -1.25
N ARG A 130 9.37 7.83 0.02
CA ARG A 130 8.05 7.40 0.48
C ARG A 130 6.92 8.15 -0.23
N ALA A 131 7.11 9.40 -0.66
CA ALA A 131 6.08 10.13 -1.39
C ALA A 131 5.63 9.35 -2.64
N MET A 132 6.59 8.93 -3.46
CA MET A 132 6.29 8.17 -4.68
C MET A 132 5.86 6.73 -4.37
N ASP A 133 6.47 6.09 -3.36
CA ASP A 133 6.08 4.74 -2.93
C ASP A 133 4.61 4.68 -2.49
N LEU A 134 4.18 5.63 -1.67
CA LEU A 134 2.82 5.69 -1.13
C LEU A 134 1.80 6.14 -2.18
N ALA A 135 2.16 7.11 -3.03
CA ALA A 135 1.32 7.51 -4.16
C ALA A 135 1.10 6.33 -5.12
N ALA A 136 2.14 5.53 -5.39
CA ALA A 136 2.03 4.33 -6.21
C ALA A 136 1.17 3.25 -5.55
N THR A 137 1.34 3.03 -4.24
CA THR A 137 0.57 2.04 -3.47
C THR A 137 -0.92 2.37 -3.42
N HIS A 138 -1.28 3.65 -3.34
CA HIS A 138 -2.68 4.09 -3.26
C HIS A 138 -3.29 4.52 -4.61
N GLY A 139 -2.58 4.33 -5.72
CA GLY A 139 -3.16 4.50 -7.07
C GLY A 139 -3.18 5.93 -7.58
N HIS A 140 -2.39 6.83 -7.01
CA HIS A 140 -2.34 8.24 -7.39
C HIS A 140 -1.35 8.48 -8.53
N ALA A 141 -1.69 8.00 -9.74
CA ALA A 141 -0.85 8.08 -10.93
C ALA A 141 -0.40 9.51 -11.26
N HIS A 142 -1.31 10.49 -11.13
CA HIS A 142 -1.03 11.91 -11.35
C HIS A 142 0.03 12.47 -10.39
N VAL A 143 0.06 11.99 -9.14
CA VAL A 143 1.10 12.34 -8.16
C VAL A 143 2.41 11.64 -8.50
N VAL A 144 2.38 10.35 -8.87
CA VAL A 144 3.58 9.60 -9.29
C VAL A 144 4.26 10.28 -10.48
N GLU A 145 3.50 10.65 -11.51
CA GLU A 145 4.01 11.37 -12.68
C GLU A 145 4.61 12.73 -12.30
N PHE A 146 3.93 13.49 -11.43
CA PHE A 146 4.43 14.79 -10.97
C PHE A 146 5.75 14.64 -10.21
N LEU A 147 5.81 13.74 -9.24
CA LEU A 147 7.00 13.48 -8.44
C LEU A 147 8.15 13.00 -9.34
N HIS A 148 7.89 12.11 -10.29
CA HIS A 148 8.93 11.63 -11.21
C HIS A 148 9.54 12.76 -12.06
N ARG A 149 8.71 13.69 -12.55
CA ARG A 149 9.18 14.79 -13.42
C ARG A 149 9.88 15.92 -12.65
N HIS A 150 9.49 16.19 -11.41
CA HIS A 150 9.90 17.40 -10.69
C HIS A 150 10.74 17.16 -9.44
N ARG A 151 10.87 15.92 -8.98
CA ARG A 151 11.62 15.54 -7.77
C ARG A 151 12.74 14.56 -8.09
N ARG A 152 13.79 14.54 -7.27
CA ARG A 152 15.02 13.74 -7.48
C ARG A 152 15.17 12.59 -6.49
N GLU A 153 14.33 12.56 -5.46
CA GLU A 153 14.29 11.57 -4.41
C GLU A 153 13.96 10.17 -4.94
N GLY A 154 13.21 10.10 -6.02
CA GLY A 154 12.84 8.85 -6.66
C GLY A 154 11.82 8.04 -5.85
N CYS A 155 12.01 6.72 -5.85
CA CYS A 155 11.17 5.72 -5.21
C CYS A 155 12.04 4.52 -4.82
N THR A 156 11.50 3.62 -4.02
CA THR A 156 12.14 2.34 -3.70
C THR A 156 11.45 1.20 -4.44
N GLU A 157 11.89 -0.04 -4.20
CA GLU A 157 11.15 -1.25 -4.65
C GLU A 157 9.69 -1.29 -4.18
N ARG A 158 9.35 -0.54 -3.11
CA ARG A 158 8.00 -0.49 -2.55
C ARG A 158 7.00 0.16 -3.48
N ALA A 159 7.39 1.11 -4.33
CA ALA A 159 6.48 1.68 -5.33
C ALA A 159 5.92 0.60 -6.28
N MET A 160 6.81 -0.24 -6.84
CA MET A 160 6.41 -1.34 -7.72
C MET A 160 5.60 -2.40 -6.97
N GLN A 161 6.07 -2.78 -5.77
CA GLN A 161 5.39 -3.79 -4.96
C GLN A 161 3.99 -3.34 -4.55
N GLY A 162 3.85 -2.12 -4.03
CA GLY A 162 2.57 -1.57 -3.59
C GLY A 162 1.60 -1.35 -4.75
N ALA A 163 2.08 -0.81 -5.88
CA ALA A 163 1.26 -0.67 -7.07
C ALA A 163 0.78 -2.03 -7.61
N ALA A 164 1.64 -3.06 -7.56
CA ALA A 164 1.27 -4.41 -7.98
C ALA A 164 0.31 -5.09 -6.99
N GLU A 165 0.55 -4.92 -5.69
CA GLU A 165 -0.31 -5.42 -4.61
C GLU A 165 -1.71 -4.81 -4.67
N ALA A 166 -1.83 -3.53 -5.02
CA ALA A 166 -3.11 -2.82 -5.14
C ALA A 166 -3.74 -2.88 -6.54
N GLY A 167 -3.09 -3.52 -7.51
CA GLY A 167 -3.64 -3.73 -8.85
C GLY A 167 -3.59 -2.52 -9.77
N HIS A 168 -2.72 -1.55 -9.49
CA HIS A 168 -2.59 -0.32 -10.28
C HIS A 168 -1.71 -0.54 -11.51
N LEU A 169 -2.23 -1.26 -12.52
CA LEU A 169 -1.49 -1.63 -13.73
C LEU A 169 -0.86 -0.42 -14.45
N SER A 170 -1.57 0.70 -14.55
CA SER A 170 -1.04 1.92 -15.19
C SER A 170 0.21 2.44 -14.50
N ILE A 171 0.25 2.39 -13.16
CA ILE A 171 1.41 2.78 -12.38
C ILE A 171 2.53 1.75 -12.52
N VAL A 172 2.21 0.45 -12.51
CA VAL A 172 3.19 -0.62 -12.77
C VAL A 172 3.88 -0.44 -14.12
N GLN A 173 3.10 -0.13 -15.17
CA GLN A 173 3.61 0.17 -16.51
C GLN A 173 4.49 1.42 -16.53
N PHE A 174 4.02 2.49 -15.88
CA PHE A 174 4.78 3.73 -15.77
C PHE A 174 6.12 3.53 -15.06
N LEU A 175 6.11 2.86 -13.91
CA LEU A 175 7.33 2.57 -13.15
C LEU A 175 8.26 1.65 -13.95
N HIS A 176 7.74 0.64 -14.65
CA HIS A 176 8.56 -0.22 -15.51
C HIS A 176 9.28 0.57 -16.62
N ALA A 177 8.60 1.53 -17.26
CA ALA A 177 9.14 2.28 -18.37
C ALA A 177 10.17 3.36 -17.95
N HIS A 178 10.04 3.91 -16.74
CA HIS A 178 10.81 5.10 -16.33
C HIS A 178 11.71 4.90 -15.12
N ARG A 179 11.60 3.77 -14.42
CA ARG A 179 12.29 3.50 -13.14
C ARG A 179 13.01 2.16 -13.22
N HIS A 180 14.24 2.13 -12.72
CA HIS A 180 15.17 0.99 -12.86
C HIS A 180 15.66 0.45 -11.51
N GLU A 181 15.08 0.95 -10.43
CA GLU A 181 15.34 0.47 -9.08
C GLU A 181 15.11 -1.04 -9.01
N SER A 182 16.00 -1.73 -8.29
CA SER A 182 15.96 -3.18 -8.14
C SER A 182 14.60 -3.61 -7.60
N THR A 183 13.83 -4.36 -8.38
CA THR A 183 12.58 -4.92 -7.89
C THR A 183 12.80 -6.35 -7.39
N THR A 184 11.89 -6.81 -6.55
CA THR A 184 11.92 -8.17 -6.02
C THR A 184 10.78 -8.97 -6.64
N ASN A 185 10.86 -10.30 -6.52
CA ASN A 185 9.77 -11.21 -6.90
C ASN A 185 8.44 -10.98 -6.14
N ARG A 186 8.47 -10.16 -5.06
CA ARG A 186 7.27 -9.86 -4.26
C ARG A 186 6.17 -9.15 -5.02
N ALA A 187 6.50 -8.37 -6.06
CA ALA A 187 5.48 -7.67 -6.84
C ALA A 187 4.49 -8.65 -7.49
N MET A 188 5.00 -9.73 -8.11
CA MET A 188 4.14 -10.76 -8.71
C MET A 188 3.47 -11.63 -7.65
N ASP A 189 4.17 -11.94 -6.55
CA ASP A 189 3.59 -12.71 -5.43
C ASP A 189 2.37 -11.99 -4.82
N TYR A 190 2.46 -10.67 -4.59
CA TYR A 190 1.37 -9.88 -4.02
C TYR A 190 0.25 -9.60 -5.02
N ALA A 191 0.57 -9.34 -6.29
CA ALA A 191 -0.45 -9.25 -7.34
C ALA A 191 -1.25 -10.56 -7.46
N ALA A 192 -0.57 -11.71 -7.38
CA ALA A 192 -1.19 -13.03 -7.39
C ALA A 192 -2.08 -13.27 -6.17
N ARG A 193 -1.66 -12.81 -4.98
CA ARG A 193 -2.44 -12.88 -3.75
C ARG A 193 -3.78 -12.15 -3.82
N ASN A 194 -3.79 -10.96 -4.42
CA ASN A 194 -4.97 -10.10 -4.46
C ASN A 194 -5.78 -10.24 -5.75
N GLY A 195 -5.41 -11.16 -6.64
CA GLY A 195 -6.20 -11.47 -7.83
C GLY A 195 -5.99 -10.52 -9.01
N HIS A 196 -4.94 -9.72 -9.02
CA HIS A 196 -4.64 -8.75 -10.08
C HIS A 196 -3.97 -9.43 -11.27
N PHE A 197 -4.77 -10.19 -12.04
CA PHE A 197 -4.28 -11.04 -13.12
C PHE A 197 -3.60 -10.26 -14.26
N ASP A 198 -4.11 -9.08 -14.60
CA ASP A 198 -3.53 -8.17 -15.57
C ASP A 198 -2.13 -7.70 -15.18
N VAL A 199 -1.92 -7.39 -13.90
CA VAL A 199 -0.60 -7.09 -13.32
C VAL A 199 0.31 -8.31 -13.36
N VAL A 200 -0.17 -9.50 -12.95
CA VAL A 200 0.62 -10.74 -13.00
C VAL A 200 1.09 -11.03 -14.43
N ARG A 201 0.21 -10.90 -15.42
CA ARG A 201 0.56 -11.08 -16.84
C ARG A 201 1.59 -10.05 -17.29
N PHE A 202 1.38 -8.79 -16.97
CA PHE A 202 2.31 -7.73 -17.36
C PHE A 202 3.70 -7.99 -16.79
N LEU A 203 3.79 -8.25 -15.48
CA LEU A 203 5.05 -8.56 -14.81
C LEU A 203 5.71 -9.80 -15.41
N HIS A 204 4.96 -10.85 -15.73
CA HIS A 204 5.53 -12.06 -16.33
C HIS A 204 6.18 -11.80 -17.70
N PHE A 205 5.52 -11.03 -18.57
CA PHE A 205 6.00 -10.82 -19.94
C PHE A 205 7.07 -9.73 -20.08
N HIS A 206 7.14 -8.78 -19.14
CA HIS A 206 8.00 -7.60 -19.28
C HIS A 206 9.13 -7.54 -18.24
N ARG A 207 9.12 -8.42 -17.24
CA ARG A 207 10.08 -8.39 -16.13
C ARG A 207 10.75 -9.73 -15.92
N ALA A 208 12.03 -9.68 -15.53
CA ALA A 208 12.88 -10.86 -15.38
C ALA A 208 12.88 -11.44 -13.96
N GLU A 209 12.44 -10.68 -12.96
CA GLU A 209 12.46 -11.08 -11.54
C GLU A 209 11.59 -12.31 -11.26
N GLY A 210 10.52 -12.50 -12.04
CA GLY A 210 9.60 -13.61 -11.86
C GLY A 210 8.79 -13.55 -10.57
N CYS A 211 8.49 -14.72 -10.02
CA CYS A 211 7.76 -14.91 -8.77
C CYS A 211 8.47 -15.95 -7.90
N SER A 212 7.98 -16.18 -6.69
CA SER A 212 8.32 -17.37 -5.90
C SER A 212 7.19 -18.39 -5.95
N SER A 213 7.36 -19.54 -5.28
CA SER A 213 6.26 -20.51 -5.08
C SER A 213 5.09 -19.90 -4.29
N ILE A 214 5.33 -18.81 -3.57
CA ILE A 214 4.32 -18.08 -2.79
C ILE A 214 3.25 -17.49 -3.69
N ALA A 215 3.55 -17.08 -4.93
CA ALA A 215 2.54 -16.56 -5.85
C ALA A 215 1.40 -17.57 -6.08
N MET A 216 1.73 -18.83 -6.36
CA MET A 216 0.72 -19.86 -6.59
C MET A 216 0.02 -20.26 -5.29
N ASP A 217 0.75 -20.33 -4.17
CA ASP A 217 0.17 -20.60 -2.84
C ASP A 217 -0.86 -19.52 -2.44
N PHE A 218 -0.53 -18.25 -2.66
CA PHE A 218 -1.44 -17.13 -2.38
C PHE A 218 -2.62 -17.09 -3.35
N ALA A 219 -2.39 -17.19 -4.65
CA ALA A 219 -3.47 -17.23 -5.64
C ALA A 219 -4.44 -18.38 -5.35
N ALA A 220 -3.93 -19.56 -4.99
CA ALA A 220 -4.77 -20.71 -4.66
C ALA A 220 -5.56 -20.49 -3.37
N SER A 221 -4.91 -20.02 -2.31
CA SER A 221 -5.58 -19.77 -1.02
C SER A 221 -6.63 -18.67 -1.07
N HIS A 222 -6.57 -17.75 -2.04
CA HIS A 222 -7.59 -16.70 -2.24
C HIS A 222 -8.54 -17.00 -3.41
N GLY A 223 -8.44 -18.19 -4.02
CA GLY A 223 -9.42 -18.67 -5.00
C GLY A 223 -9.23 -18.14 -6.41
N HIS A 224 -8.10 -17.52 -6.72
CA HIS A 224 -7.79 -16.93 -8.03
C HIS A 224 -7.34 -18.00 -9.04
N LEU A 225 -8.29 -18.84 -9.47
CA LEU A 225 -8.05 -19.98 -10.36
C LEU A 225 -7.32 -19.59 -11.67
N GLU A 226 -7.69 -18.47 -12.28
CA GLU A 226 -7.07 -18.00 -13.53
C GLU A 226 -5.56 -17.74 -13.35
N ILE A 227 -5.19 -17.16 -12.22
CA ILE A 227 -3.79 -16.91 -11.86
C ILE A 227 -3.07 -18.23 -11.59
N VAL A 228 -3.70 -19.17 -10.87
CA VAL A 228 -3.12 -20.51 -10.63
C VAL A 228 -2.85 -21.24 -11.96
N GLN A 229 -3.80 -21.23 -12.89
CA GLN A 229 -3.65 -21.84 -14.21
C GLN A 229 -2.54 -21.18 -15.03
N PHE A 230 -2.47 -19.85 -14.99
CA PHE A 230 -1.43 -19.10 -15.66
C PHE A 230 -0.05 -19.41 -15.09
N LEU A 231 0.12 -19.33 -13.76
CA LEU A 231 1.39 -19.66 -13.10
C LEU A 231 1.78 -21.13 -13.38
N HIS A 232 0.82 -22.06 -13.35
CA HIS A 232 1.10 -23.46 -13.70
C HIS A 232 1.63 -23.63 -15.13
N SER A 233 1.10 -22.87 -16.08
CA SER A 233 1.42 -23.02 -17.50
C SER A 233 2.72 -22.33 -17.92
N TYR A 234 3.05 -21.20 -17.27
CA TYR A 234 4.13 -20.31 -17.71
C TYR A 234 5.30 -20.20 -16.72
N ARG A 235 5.16 -20.74 -15.51
CA ARG A 235 6.18 -20.67 -14.45
C ARG A 235 6.61 -22.05 -13.97
N THR A 236 7.84 -22.14 -13.45
CA THR A 236 8.47 -23.40 -13.03
C THR A 236 8.66 -23.50 -11.52
N GLU A 237 8.44 -22.41 -10.79
CA GLU A 237 8.56 -22.32 -9.33
C GLU A 237 7.62 -23.29 -8.61
N GLY A 238 6.48 -23.60 -9.21
CA GLY A 238 5.48 -24.49 -8.64
C GLY A 238 4.75 -23.88 -7.44
N CYS A 239 4.28 -24.75 -6.57
CA CYS A 239 3.60 -24.38 -5.32
C CYS A 239 4.12 -25.27 -4.18
N SER A 240 3.64 -25.02 -2.97
CA SER A 240 3.80 -25.94 -1.85
C SER A 240 2.46 -26.59 -1.49
N THR A 241 2.45 -27.39 -0.42
CA THR A 241 1.19 -27.89 0.15
C THR A 241 0.27 -26.77 0.65
N TYR A 242 0.79 -25.56 0.88
CA TYR A 242 0.00 -24.40 1.27
C TYR A 242 -1.03 -24.00 0.21
N ALA A 243 -0.77 -24.20 -1.08
CA ALA A 243 -1.75 -23.92 -2.13
C ALA A 243 -3.04 -24.70 -1.91
N MET A 244 -2.95 -26.04 -1.79
CA MET A 244 -4.13 -26.90 -1.64
C MET A 244 -4.73 -26.78 -0.23
N ASP A 245 -3.90 -26.67 0.82
CA ASP A 245 -4.36 -26.47 2.20
C ASP A 245 -5.14 -25.16 2.36
N GLY A 246 -4.62 -24.06 1.81
CA GLY A 246 -5.25 -22.76 1.85
C GLY A 246 -6.54 -22.70 1.03
N ALA A 247 -6.51 -23.27 -0.19
CA ALA A 247 -7.69 -23.39 -1.04
C ALA A 247 -8.78 -24.24 -0.35
N ALA A 248 -8.41 -25.33 0.32
CA ALA A 248 -9.33 -26.16 1.08
C ALA A 248 -9.91 -25.41 2.29
N ARG A 249 -9.07 -24.72 3.08
CA ARG A 249 -9.53 -23.92 4.23
C ARG A 249 -10.58 -22.89 3.82
N ASN A 250 -10.37 -22.22 2.70
CA ASN A 250 -11.24 -21.14 2.22
C ASN A 250 -12.34 -21.61 1.26
N GLY A 251 -12.53 -22.93 1.08
CA GLY A 251 -13.64 -23.48 0.29
C GLY A 251 -13.51 -23.34 -1.23
N HIS A 252 -12.31 -23.12 -1.75
CA HIS A 252 -12.06 -22.92 -3.17
C HIS A 252 -11.95 -24.25 -3.94
N ILE A 253 -13.10 -24.93 -4.09
CA ILE A 253 -13.20 -26.27 -4.69
C ILE A 253 -12.58 -26.36 -6.09
N ARG A 254 -12.82 -25.36 -6.95
CA ARG A 254 -12.30 -25.37 -8.33
C ARG A 254 -10.76 -25.33 -8.35
N VAL A 255 -10.16 -24.60 -7.42
CA VAL A 255 -8.70 -24.55 -7.27
C VAL A 255 -8.17 -25.88 -6.75
N VAL A 256 -8.80 -26.47 -5.72
CA VAL A 256 -8.39 -27.79 -5.18
C VAL A 256 -8.43 -28.87 -6.26
N ARG A 257 -9.50 -28.92 -7.07
CA ARG A 257 -9.61 -29.87 -8.20
C ARG A 257 -8.49 -29.67 -9.20
N PHE A 258 -8.26 -28.43 -9.62
CA PHE A 258 -7.18 -28.11 -10.56
C PHE A 258 -5.81 -28.54 -10.02
N LEU A 259 -5.50 -28.19 -8.77
CA LEU A 259 -4.23 -28.56 -8.14
C LEU A 259 -4.08 -30.07 -8.01
N HIS A 260 -5.13 -30.81 -7.65
CA HIS A 260 -5.06 -32.28 -7.55
C HIS A 260 -4.80 -32.94 -8.90
N GLU A 261 -5.40 -32.42 -9.97
CA GLU A 261 -5.27 -32.98 -11.32
C GLU A 261 -3.91 -32.66 -11.97
N HIS A 262 -3.32 -31.49 -11.67
CA HIS A 262 -2.18 -30.95 -12.42
C HIS A 262 -0.89 -30.80 -11.60
N ARG A 263 -0.95 -30.95 -10.26
CA ARG A 263 0.19 -30.81 -9.35
C ARG A 263 0.40 -32.08 -8.54
N THR A 264 1.60 -32.25 -7.99
CA THR A 264 2.01 -33.47 -7.26
C THR A 264 2.23 -33.23 -5.76
N GLU A 265 2.26 -31.97 -5.34
CA GLU A 265 2.50 -31.54 -3.97
C GLU A 265 1.39 -31.98 -3.01
N GLY A 266 0.15 -32.04 -3.51
CA GLY A 266 -1.02 -32.47 -2.75
C GLY A 266 -1.37 -31.54 -1.59
N CYS A 267 -2.10 -32.08 -0.60
CA CYS A 267 -2.47 -31.39 0.62
C CYS A 267 -1.89 -32.08 1.86
N SER A 268 -1.74 -31.32 2.95
CA SER A 268 -1.45 -31.88 4.26
C SER A 268 -2.74 -32.30 5.00
N LYS A 269 -2.59 -32.88 6.19
CA LYS A 269 -3.72 -33.18 7.09
C LYS A 269 -4.52 -31.92 7.46
N LYS A 270 -3.92 -30.73 7.36
CA LYS A 270 -4.58 -29.45 7.67
C LYS A 270 -5.75 -29.16 6.73
N ALA A 271 -5.65 -29.50 5.44
CA ALA A 271 -6.75 -29.30 4.48
C ALA A 271 -8.05 -29.96 4.95
N LEU A 272 -7.97 -31.23 5.36
CA LEU A 272 -9.13 -31.97 5.84
C LEU A 272 -9.66 -31.43 7.17
N LEU A 273 -8.76 -31.10 8.11
CA LEU A 273 -9.15 -30.53 9.41
C LEU A 273 -9.88 -29.19 9.24
N HIS A 274 -9.36 -28.29 8.40
CA HIS A 274 -10.00 -27.01 8.13
C HIS A 274 -11.34 -27.17 7.41
N ALA A 275 -11.45 -28.06 6.44
CA ALA A 275 -12.72 -28.35 5.77
C ALA A 275 -13.80 -28.83 6.76
N ILE A 276 -13.43 -29.65 7.76
CA ILE A 276 -14.34 -30.08 8.83
C ILE A 276 -14.70 -28.91 9.76
N GLN A 277 -13.71 -28.15 10.21
CA GLN A 277 -13.89 -26.99 11.11
C GLN A 277 -14.82 -25.92 10.52
N HIS A 278 -14.75 -25.70 9.22
CA HIS A 278 -15.59 -24.74 8.50
C HIS A 278 -16.87 -25.37 7.90
N HIS A 279 -17.21 -26.60 8.29
CA HIS A 279 -18.40 -27.34 7.84
C HIS A 279 -18.55 -27.47 6.31
N GLN A 280 -17.44 -27.56 5.58
CA GLN A 280 -17.40 -27.67 4.12
C GLN A 280 -17.53 -29.14 3.67
N LEU A 281 -18.75 -29.69 3.72
CA LEU A 281 -19.02 -31.11 3.43
C LEU A 281 -18.53 -31.56 2.04
N GLU A 282 -18.74 -30.74 1.01
CA GLU A 282 -18.29 -31.06 -0.35
C GLU A 282 -16.75 -31.15 -0.42
N MET A 283 -16.04 -30.22 0.23
CA MET A 283 -14.57 -30.25 0.31
C MET A 283 -14.07 -31.51 1.02
N VAL A 284 -14.71 -31.91 2.13
CA VAL A 284 -14.38 -33.15 2.84
C VAL A 284 -14.55 -34.38 1.94
N ALA A 285 -15.65 -34.45 1.18
CA ALA A 285 -15.89 -35.54 0.24
C ALA A 285 -14.81 -35.60 -0.85
N ILE A 286 -14.45 -34.44 -1.42
CA ILE A 286 -13.39 -34.32 -2.44
C ILE A 286 -12.05 -34.80 -1.87
N LEU A 287 -11.60 -34.25 -0.75
CA LEU A 287 -10.31 -34.61 -0.16
C LEU A 287 -10.23 -36.09 0.24
N ARG A 288 -11.33 -36.67 0.74
CA ARG A 288 -11.40 -38.13 1.02
C ARG A 288 -11.34 -38.97 -0.24
N SER A 289 -12.01 -38.54 -1.31
CA SER A 289 -11.95 -39.24 -2.61
C SER A 289 -10.51 -39.30 -3.15
N TYR A 290 -9.74 -38.22 -2.95
CA TYR A 290 -8.34 -38.16 -3.35
C TYR A 290 -7.46 -39.08 -2.50
N HIS A 291 -7.66 -39.13 -1.18
CA HIS A 291 -6.92 -40.06 -0.32
C HIS A 291 -7.19 -41.52 -0.71
N HIS A 292 -8.43 -41.87 -1.05
CA HIS A 292 -8.77 -43.19 -1.54
C HIS A 292 -8.11 -43.51 -2.88
N GLN A 293 -8.05 -42.56 -3.82
CA GLN A 293 -7.28 -42.71 -5.06
C GLN A 293 -5.81 -43.00 -4.77
N TYR A 294 -5.15 -42.21 -3.90
CA TYR A 294 -3.75 -42.43 -3.56
C TYR A 294 -3.49 -43.80 -2.93
N ASN A 295 -4.35 -44.28 -2.03
CA ASN A 295 -4.21 -45.59 -1.39
C ASN A 295 -4.47 -46.76 -2.37
N LEU A 296 -5.45 -46.64 -3.28
CA LEU A 296 -5.69 -47.63 -4.35
C LEU A 296 -4.52 -47.69 -5.34
N PHE A 297 -3.92 -46.55 -5.67
CA PHE A 297 -2.75 -46.51 -6.54
C PHE A 297 -1.52 -47.07 -5.84
N HIS A 298 -1.28 -46.80 -4.56
CA HIS A 298 -0.11 -47.34 -3.83
C HIS A 298 -0.18 -48.87 -3.60
N SER A 299 -1.37 -49.45 -3.49
CA SER A 299 -1.54 -50.91 -3.46
C SER A 299 -1.40 -51.58 -4.84
N SER A 300 -1.38 -50.82 -5.94
CA SER A 300 -1.28 -51.32 -7.33
C SER A 300 -0.04 -50.86 -8.12
N SER A 301 0.88 -50.07 -7.53
CA SER A 301 1.90 -49.28 -8.26
C SER A 301 3.35 -49.77 -8.20
N SER A 302 3.61 -51.07 -7.99
CA SER A 302 4.96 -51.60 -8.33
C SER A 302 5.23 -51.59 -9.84
N MET A 303 4.19 -51.54 -10.70
CA MET A 303 4.33 -51.60 -12.16
C MET A 303 4.18 -50.24 -12.90
N LEU A 304 3.31 -49.34 -12.44
CA LEU A 304 2.97 -48.10 -13.18
C LEU A 304 4.00 -46.97 -13.02
N ALA A 305 4.78 -46.97 -11.93
CA ALA A 305 5.83 -45.97 -11.69
C ALA A 305 6.94 -46.02 -12.77
N ARG A 306 7.25 -47.22 -13.30
CA ARG A 306 8.24 -47.41 -14.37
C ARG A 306 7.76 -46.88 -15.73
N ALA A 307 6.46 -46.92 -16.01
CA ALA A 307 5.90 -46.50 -17.29
C ALA A 307 5.85 -44.97 -17.46
N LYS A 308 5.53 -44.22 -16.39
CA LYS A 308 5.48 -42.75 -16.44
C LYS A 308 6.87 -42.11 -16.60
N GLN A 309 7.91 -42.72 -16.02
CA GLN A 309 9.30 -42.22 -16.14
C GLN A 309 9.88 -42.41 -17.56
N GLN A 310 9.44 -43.44 -18.29
CA GLN A 310 9.85 -43.68 -19.68
C GLN A 310 9.14 -42.77 -20.70
N LEU A 311 7.88 -42.41 -20.45
CA LEU A 311 7.12 -41.51 -21.33
C LEU A 311 7.60 -40.04 -21.24
N PHE A 312 8.05 -39.59 -20.06
CA PHE A 312 8.53 -38.22 -19.86
C PHE A 312 9.87 -37.94 -20.55
N ARG A 313 10.74 -38.95 -20.72
CA ARG A 313 12.01 -38.83 -21.45
C ARG A 313 11.85 -38.66 -22.97
N ARG A 314 10.68 -38.95 -23.55
CA ARG A 314 10.45 -38.86 -25.01
C ARG A 314 9.90 -37.51 -25.50
N ARG A 315 9.63 -36.55 -24.61
CA ARG A 315 8.96 -35.28 -24.96
C ARG A 315 9.74 -34.00 -24.65
N THR A 316 11.06 -34.06 -24.48
CA THR A 316 11.89 -32.84 -24.49
C THR A 316 12.22 -32.44 -25.93
N PRO A 317 11.78 -31.27 -26.43
CA PRO A 317 12.25 -30.77 -27.72
C PRO A 317 13.73 -30.39 -27.60
N THR A 318 14.53 -30.86 -28.54
CA THR A 318 15.92 -30.46 -28.73
C THR A 318 16.02 -28.96 -29.00
N ARG A 319 16.92 -28.27 -28.29
CA ARG A 319 17.28 -26.86 -28.52
C ARG A 319 17.72 -26.65 -29.98
N PRO A 320 17.30 -25.58 -30.69
CA PRO A 320 17.96 -25.22 -31.93
C PRO A 320 19.29 -24.51 -31.64
N HIS A 321 20.30 -24.95 -32.41
CA HIS A 321 21.67 -24.48 -32.40
C HIS A 321 21.82 -23.00 -32.77
N ARG A 322 22.83 -22.37 -32.16
CA ARG A 322 23.47 -21.12 -32.59
C ARG A 322 23.82 -21.17 -34.07
N TYR A 323 23.53 -20.10 -34.81
CA TYR A 323 24.29 -19.72 -36.00
C TYR A 323 24.92 -18.34 -35.80
N PHE A 324 26.24 -18.37 -35.66
CA PHE A 324 27.16 -17.30 -36.00
C PHE A 324 26.99 -16.95 -37.49
N LEU A 325 26.96 -15.66 -37.83
CA LEU A 325 27.40 -15.19 -39.14
C LEU A 325 28.34 -13.99 -38.95
N HIS A 326 29.61 -14.25 -39.22
CA HIS A 326 30.62 -13.27 -39.60
C HIS A 326 30.68 -13.21 -41.14
N GLY A 327 30.87 -12.01 -41.69
CA GLY A 327 31.67 -11.77 -42.90
C GLY A 327 30.94 -11.73 -44.23
N ARG A 328 30.61 -10.53 -44.70
CA ARG A 328 31.40 -9.80 -45.72
C ARG A 328 31.11 -8.30 -45.59
#